data_AF-A0A3D5SGG1-F1
#
_entry.id   AF-A0A3D5SGG1-F1
#
_cell.length_a   1.000
_cell.length_b   1.000
_cell.length_c   1.000
_cell.angle_alpha   90.00
_cell.angle_beta   90.00
_cell.angle_gamma   90.00
#
_symmetry.space_group_name_H-M   'P 1'
#
loop_
_entity.id
_entity.type
_entity.pdbx_description
1 polymer ?
#
loop_
_entity_poly.entity_id
_entity_poly.type
_entity_poly.pdbx_seq_one_letter_code
_entity_poly.pdbx_strand_id
1 'polypeptide(L)' 'IPDFLTAGETGLFCKIKNPKSIADQIKLLFSDEALRQKLVVNAKKLAEEKYGWDKIAHQMADIFARLIRS' A
#
# COMPACT_ATOMS: atom_id res chain seq x y z
N ILE A 1 -1.36 5.08 9.87
CA ILE A 1 -1.34 4.06 8.79
C ILE A 1 -2.58 4.10 7.84
N PRO A 2 -3.43 5.14 7.76
CA PRO A 2 -4.45 5.19 6.69
C PRO A 2 -3.85 5.58 5.32
N ASP A 3 -2.60 6.07 5.29
CA ASP A 3 -2.00 6.69 4.11
C ASP A 3 -1.72 5.70 2.96
N PHE A 4 -1.62 4.40 3.26
CA PHE A 4 -1.44 3.33 2.28
C PHE A 4 -2.44 2.17 2.38
N LEU A 5 -3.10 2.01 3.53
CA LEU A 5 -4.03 0.91 3.78
C LEU A 5 -5.48 1.40 3.68
N THR A 6 -6.18 0.99 2.61
CA THR A 6 -7.61 1.21 2.40
C THR A 6 -8.31 -0.15 2.43
N ALA A 7 -9.28 -0.30 3.34
CA ALA A 7 -9.96 -1.57 3.60
C ALA A 7 -10.65 -2.10 2.34
N GLY A 8 -10.37 -3.35 1.96
CA GLY A 8 -10.98 -3.99 0.79
C GLY A 8 -10.47 -3.49 -0.57
N GLU A 9 -9.53 -2.54 -0.56
CA GLU A 9 -8.88 -2.00 -1.76
C GLU A 9 -7.40 -2.34 -1.80
N THR A 10 -6.64 -1.95 -0.78
CA THR A 10 -5.17 -2.17 -0.70
C THR A 10 -4.75 -3.03 0.49
N GLY A 11 -5.71 -3.43 1.33
CA GLY A 11 -5.52 -4.47 2.34
C GLY A 11 -6.71 -4.57 3.29
N LEU A 12 -6.48 -5.15 4.48
CA LEU A 12 -7.49 -5.39 5.51
C LEU A 12 -7.02 -4.86 6.85
N PHE A 13 -7.95 -4.30 7.65
CA PHE A 13 -7.65 -3.84 9.00
C PHE A 13 -7.88 -4.94 10.03
N CYS A 14 -7.00 -4.98 11.04
CA CYS A 14 -7.18 -5.79 12.23
C CYS A 14 -7.29 -4.88 13.46
N LYS A 15 -8.12 -5.27 14.43
CA LYS A 15 -8.20 -4.57 15.72
C LYS A 15 -6.93 -4.82 16.54
N ILE A 16 -6.45 -3.77 17.18
CA ILE A 16 -5.25 -3.80 18.04
C ILE A 16 -5.48 -4.79 19.20
N LYS A 17 -4.48 -5.63 19.50
CA LYS A 17 -4.50 -6.63 20.57
C LYS A 17 -5.69 -7.61 20.49
N ASN A 18 -6.18 -7.90 19.29
CA ASN A 18 -7.29 -8.83 19.08
C ASN A 18 -6.91 -9.98 18.12
N PRO A 19 -6.49 -11.14 18.65
CA PRO A 19 -6.12 -12.30 17.84
C PRO A 19 -7.26 -12.83 16.96
N LYS A 20 -8.51 -12.75 17.44
CA LYS A 20 -9.68 -13.17 16.66
C LYS A 20 -9.85 -12.30 15.42
N SER A 21 -9.70 -10.99 15.55
CA SER A 21 -9.75 -10.07 14.41
C SER A 21 -8.72 -10.42 13.34
N ILE A 22 -7.51 -10.82 13.74
CA ILE A 22 -6.46 -11.24 12.79
C ILE A 22 -6.85 -12.55 12.11
N ALA A 23 -7.29 -13.54 12.89
CA ALA A 23 -7.72 -14.84 12.37
C ALA A 23 -8.87 -14.70 11.37
N ASP A 24 -9.83 -13.81 11.63
CA ASP A 24 -10.96 -13.57 10.75
C ASP A 24 -10.50 -12.95 9.41
N GLN A 25 -9.57 -11.98 9.42
CA GLN A 25 -9.01 -11.43 8.17
C GLN A 25 -8.19 -12.46 7.39
N ILE A 26 -7.43 -13.31 8.08
CA ILE A 26 -6.67 -14.40 7.44
C ILE A 26 -7.65 -15.37 6.75
N LYS A 27 -8.69 -15.81 7.45
CA LYS A 27 -9.72 -16.70 6.87
C LYS A 27 -10.39 -16.06 5.65
N LEU A 28 -10.69 -14.77 5.70
CA LEU A 28 -11.25 -14.04 4.57
C LEU A 28 -10.33 -14.13 3.34
N LEU A 29 -9.02 -13.90 3.51
CA LEU A 29 -8.04 -14.00 2.42
C LEU A 29 -7.94 -15.40 1.81
N PHE A 30 -8.11 -16.45 2.62
CA PHE A 30 -8.08 -17.83 2.14
C PHE A 30 -9.39 -18.26 1.46
N SER A 31 -10.54 -17.72 1.89
CA SER A 31 -11.85 -18.10 1.39
C SER A 31 -12.33 -17.29 0.18
N ASP A 32 -11.85 -16.05 0.02
CA ASP A 32 -12.22 -15.18 -1.09
C ASP A 32 -11.01 -14.88 -1.99
N GLU A 33 -10.88 -15.66 -3.07
CA GLU A 33 -9.81 -15.49 -4.04
C GLU A 33 -9.92 -14.17 -4.83
N ALA A 34 -11.13 -13.75 -5.20
CA ALA A 34 -11.31 -12.53 -5.98
C ALA A 34 -10.87 -11.31 -5.18
N LEU A 35 -11.26 -11.23 -3.90
CA LEU A 35 -10.78 -10.22 -2.99
C LEU A 35 -9.26 -10.28 -2.85
N ARG A 36 -8.68 -11.46 -2.60
CA ARG A 36 -7.23 -11.63 -2.46
C ARG A 36 -6.48 -11.10 -3.68
N GLN A 37 -6.91 -11.46 -4.89
CA GLN A 37 -6.29 -10.99 -6.12
C GLN A 37 -6.40 -9.47 -6.28
N LYS A 38 -7.58 -8.90 -6.01
CA LYS A 38 -7.79 -7.44 -6.02
C LYS A 38 -6.83 -6.72 -5.10
N LEU A 39 -6.71 -7.19 -3.84
CA LEU A 39 -5.83 -6.59 -2.84
C LEU A 39 -4.37 -6.62 -3.29
N VAL A 40 -3.89 -7.75 -3.85
CA VAL A 40 -2.50 -7.88 -4.32
C VAL A 40 -2.20 -6.89 -5.44
N VAL A 41 -3.06 -6.82 -6.46
CA VAL A 41 -2.86 -5.92 -7.61
C VAL A 41 -2.82 -4.46 -7.16
N ASN A 42 -3.81 -4.05 -6.36
CA ASN A 42 -3.93 -2.68 -5.90
C ASN A 42 -2.80 -2.28 -4.94
N ALA A 43 -2.40 -3.17 -4.02
CA ALA A 43 -1.29 -2.91 -3.10
C ALA A 43 0.03 -2.78 -3.85
N LYS A 44 0.29 -3.64 -4.84
CA LYS A 44 1.49 -3.56 -5.69
C LYS A 44 1.52 -2.26 -6.49
N LYS A 45 0.41 -1.91 -7.14
CA LYS A 45 0.28 -0.66 -7.90
C LYS A 45 0.54 0.56 -7.01
N LEU A 46 -0.03 0.59 -5.81
CA LEU A 46 0.21 1.67 -4.85
C LEU A 46 1.69 1.79 -4.47
N ALA A 47 2.35 0.67 -4.19
CA ALA A 47 3.76 0.65 -3.82
C ALA A 47 4.63 1.21 -4.94
N GLU A 48 4.41 0.77 -6.19
CA GLU A 48 5.14 1.24 -7.37
C GLU A 48 4.87 2.73 -7.65
N GLU A 49 3.61 3.15 -7.64
CA GLU A 49 3.23 4.51 -8.05
C GLU A 49 3.52 5.58 -6.99
N LYS A 50 3.41 5.27 -5.70
CA LYS A 50 3.61 6.28 -4.63
C LYS A 50 4.94 6.17 -3.91
N TYR A 51 5.49 4.97 -3.81
CA TYR A 51 6.64 4.69 -2.94
C TYR A 51 7.84 4.09 -3.70
N GLY A 52 7.77 4.03 -5.04
CA GLY A 52 8.89 3.58 -5.87
C GLY A 52 10.10 4.51 -5.75
N TRP A 53 11.26 3.93 -5.43
CA TRP A 53 12.53 4.67 -5.29
C TRP A 53 12.89 5.47 -6.53
N ASP A 54 12.65 4.93 -7.72
CA ASP A 54 12.92 5.62 -8.98
C ASP A 54 12.13 6.94 -9.06
N LYS A 55 10.84 6.91 -8.74
CA LYS A 55 9.99 8.10 -8.75
C LYS A 55 10.47 9.14 -7.74
N ILE A 56 10.78 8.70 -6.52
CA ILE A 56 11.27 9.58 -5.45
C ILE A 56 12.61 10.21 -5.86
N ALA A 57 13.53 9.42 -6.41
CA ALA A 57 14.84 9.91 -6.87
C ALA A 57 14.71 10.96 -7.98
N HIS A 58 13.82 10.74 -8.97
CA HIS A 58 13.55 11.72 -10.02
C HIS A 58 12.95 13.02 -9.45
N GLN A 59 11.98 12.91 -8.53
CA GLN A 59 11.39 14.09 -7.88
C GLN A 59 12.43 14.89 -7.08
N MET A 60 13.34 14.21 -6.38
CA MET A 60 14.44 14.87 -5.67
C MET A 60 15.41 15.55 -6.64
N ALA A 61 15.78 14.87 -7.74
CA ALA A 61 16.64 15.45 -8.76
C ALA A 61 16.05 16.72 -9.37
N ASP A 62 14.74 16.72 -9.66
CA ASP A 62 14.03 17.90 -10.17
C ASP A 62 14.06 19.08 -9.20
N ILE A 63 13.85 18.80 -7.90
CA ILE A 63 13.92 19.83 -6.85
C ILE A 63 15.33 20.42 -6.78
N PHE A 64 16.36 19.57 -6.73
CA PHE A 64 17.75 20.04 -6.68
C PHE A 64 18.16 20.82 -7.93
N ALA A 65 17.73 20.38 -9.12
CA ALA A 65 18.00 21.08 -10.37
C ALA A 65 17.38 22.49 -10.40
N ARG A 66 16.18 22.67 -9.80
CA ARG A 66 15.55 23.99 -9.66
C ARG A 66 16.32 24.90 -8.71
N LEU A 67 16.80 24.37 -7.59
CA LEU A 67 17.53 25.14 -6.56
C LEU A 67 18.93 25.56 -7.02
N ILE A 68 19.57 24.79 -7.91
CA ILE A 68 20.91 25.14 -8.44
C ILE A 68 20.81 26.18 -9.58
N ARG A 69 19.65 26.30 -10.24
CA ARG A 69 19.41 27.26 -11.34
C ARG A 69 18.89 28.63 -10.87
N SER A 70 18.60 28.79 -9.58
CA SER A 70 18.22 30.06 -8.94
C SER A 70 19.44 30.77 -8.36
#